data_AF-A0A7J9G4T7-F1
#
_entry.id   AF-A0A7J9G4T7-F1
#
_cell.length_a   1.000
_cell.length_b   1.000
_cell.length_c   1.000
_cell.angle_alpha   90.00
_cell.angle_beta   90.00
_cell.angle_gamma   90.00
#
_symmetry.space_group_name_H-M   'P 1'
#
loop_
_entity.id
_entity.type
_entity.pdbx_description
1 polymer ?
#
loop_
_entity_poly.entity_id
_entity_poly.type
_entity_poly.pdbx_seq_one_letter_code
_entity_poly.pdbx_strand_id
1 'polypeptide(L)'
;MAEKSKVLIIGGTGYLGKFIVEASAKEGHPTFVFVRESTVSDPVKGKLVDNFKNLGVHLLLGDMYDHESLVKAIKQVDVVISVVGQMQLADQVKIIAAIKEAGNVKVGVSSL
;
A
#
# COMPACT_ATOMS: atom_id res chain seq x y z
N MET A 1 -18.38 -8.24 16.69
CA MET A 1 -18.02 -7.95 15.28
C MET A 1 -16.59 -8.45 15.07
N ALA A 2 -16.30 -9.11 13.95
CA ALA A 2 -14.94 -9.57 13.68
C ALA A 2 -14.01 -8.35 13.49
N GLU A 3 -12.83 -8.38 14.10
CA GLU A 3 -11.80 -7.35 13.93
C GLU A 3 -11.38 -7.32 12.45
N LYS A 4 -11.43 -6.13 11.83
CA LYS A 4 -11.06 -5.93 10.42
C LYS A 4 -9.53 -5.87 10.31
N SER A 5 -8.95 -6.68 9.43
CA SER A 5 -7.50 -6.67 9.17
C SER A 5 -7.04 -5.29 8.70
N LYS A 6 -5.85 -4.88 9.17
CA LYS A 6 -5.13 -3.71 8.66
C LYS A 6 -4.53 -4.03 7.30
N VAL A 7 -4.81 -3.21 6.30
CA VAL A 7 -4.44 -3.46 4.90
C VAL A 7 -3.42 -2.44 4.43
N LEU A 8 -2.28 -2.88 3.93
CA LEU A 8 -1.31 -2.04 3.21
C LEU A 8 -1.47 -2.22 1.70
N ILE A 9 -1.62 -1.12 0.97
CA ILE A 9 -1.71 -1.11 -0.49
C ILE A 9 -0.46 -0.44 -1.06
N ILE A 10 0.35 -1.20 -1.80
CA ILE A 10 1.53 -0.72 -2.51
C ILE A 10 1.13 -0.46 -3.97
N GLY A 11 1.46 0.73 -4.50
CA GLY A 11 0.98 1.15 -5.82
C GLY A 11 -0.45 1.72 -5.82
N GLY A 12 -0.95 2.13 -4.64
CA GLY A 12 -2.30 2.67 -4.47
C GLY A 12 -2.62 3.94 -5.28
N THR A 13 -1.61 4.66 -5.76
CA THR A 13 -1.80 5.85 -6.64
C THR A 13 -1.79 5.52 -8.13
N GLY A 14 -1.70 4.23 -8.49
CA GLY A 14 -1.81 3.73 -9.85
C GLY A 14 -3.25 3.67 -10.36
N TYR A 15 -3.42 3.21 -11.61
CA TYR A 15 -4.72 3.17 -12.30
C TYR A 15 -5.75 2.31 -11.56
N LEU A 16 -5.38 1.08 -11.18
CA LEU A 16 -6.24 0.18 -10.39
C LEU A 16 -6.14 0.45 -8.88
N GLY A 17 -4.94 0.82 -8.42
CA GLY A 17 -4.66 1.04 -7.00
C GLY A 17 -5.67 1.98 -6.33
N LYS A 18 -6.06 3.07 -7.01
CA LYS A 18 -6.99 4.05 -6.43
C LYS A 18 -8.34 3.46 -6.05
N PHE A 19 -8.88 2.55 -6.87
CA PHE A 19 -10.17 1.93 -6.61
C PHE A 19 -10.08 0.92 -5.47
N ILE A 20 -8.95 0.19 -5.38
CA ILE A 20 -8.70 -0.76 -4.29
C ILE A 20 -8.57 -0.03 -2.95
N VAL A 21 -7.87 1.11 -2.93
CA VAL A 21 -7.76 1.96 -1.73
C VAL A 21 -9.15 2.43 -1.27
N GLU A 22 -9.95 2.98 -2.19
CA GLU A 22 -11.29 3.45 -1.85
C GLU A 22 -12.20 2.31 -1.38
N ALA A 23 -12.16 1.14 -2.04
CA ALA A 23 -12.97 0.00 -1.65
C ALA A 23 -12.58 -0.52 -0.26
N SER A 24 -11.28 -0.68 0.02
CA SER A 24 -10.77 -1.10 1.32
C SER A 24 -11.24 -0.16 2.44
N ALA A 25 -11.14 1.15 2.22
CA ALA A 25 -11.59 2.16 3.18
C ALA A 25 -13.12 2.11 3.40
N LYS A 26 -13.90 2.02 2.31
CA LYS A 26 -15.38 1.95 2.36
C LYS A 26 -15.90 0.68 3.05
N GLU A 27 -15.18 -0.43 2.91
CA GLU A 27 -15.46 -1.70 3.60
C GLU A 27 -15.05 -1.70 5.10
N GLY A 28 -14.54 -0.56 5.59
CA GLY A 28 -14.20 -0.34 6.99
C GLY A 28 -12.88 -0.99 7.43
N HIS A 29 -12.00 -1.34 6.48
CA HIS A 29 -10.66 -1.81 6.83
C HIS A 29 -9.76 -0.62 7.18
N PRO A 30 -8.99 -0.67 8.29
CA PRO A 30 -7.90 0.26 8.52
C PRO A 30 -6.91 0.17 7.34
N THR A 31 -6.92 1.19 6.49
CA THR A 31 -6.26 1.14 5.18
C THR A 31 -5.03 2.04 5.19
N PHE A 32 -3.91 1.48 4.77
CA PHE A 32 -2.62 2.12 4.66
C PHE A 32 -2.20 2.13 3.19
N VAL A 33 -1.66 3.24 2.70
CA VAL A 33 -1.14 3.34 1.33
C VAL A 33 0.32 3.73 1.37
N PHE A 34 1.14 2.93 0.69
CA PHE A 34 2.57 3.18 0.55
C PHE A 34 2.81 4.12 -0.63
N VAL A 35 3.31 5.33 -0.34
CA VAL A 35 3.51 6.38 -1.33
C VAL A 35 4.91 6.98 -1.26
N ARG A 36 5.47 7.33 -2.41
CA ARG A 36 6.74 8.06 -2.51
C ARG A 36 6.51 9.54 -2.21
N GLU A 37 7.48 10.22 -1.61
CA GLU A 37 7.39 11.67 -1.36
C GLU A 37 7.09 12.46 -2.65
N SER A 38 7.76 12.09 -3.75
CA SER A 38 7.52 12.68 -5.08
C SER A 38 6.08 12.55 -5.58
N THR A 39 5.32 11.56 -5.10
CA THR A 39 3.90 11.37 -5.45
C THR A 39 3.01 12.36 -4.69
N VAL A 40 3.39 12.76 -3.48
CA VAL A 40 2.65 13.74 -2.69
C VAL A 40 2.83 15.14 -3.25
N SER A 41 4.03 15.46 -3.74
CA SER A 41 4.34 16.75 -4.36
C SER A 41 3.84 16.90 -5.81
N ASP A 42 3.32 15.83 -6.42
CA ASP A 42 2.82 15.86 -7.80
C ASP A 42 1.44 16.54 -7.86
N PRO A 43 1.20 17.51 -8.77
CA PRO A 43 -0.04 18.28 -8.81
C PRO A 43 -1.28 17.46 -9.23
N VAL A 44 -1.09 16.32 -9.89
CA VAL A 44 -2.17 15.42 -10.32
C VAL A 44 -2.42 14.33 -9.28
N LYS A 45 -1.35 13.68 -8.80
CA LYS A 45 -1.44 12.60 -7.80
C LYS A 45 -1.65 13.12 -6.38
N GLY A 46 -1.21 14.34 -6.07
CA GLY A 46 -1.43 14.99 -4.78
C GLY A 46 -2.92 15.12 -4.45
N LYS A 47 -3.76 15.47 -5.45
CA LYS A 47 -5.23 15.49 -5.28
C LYS A 47 -5.80 14.13 -4.89
N LEU A 48 -5.26 13.05 -5.45
CA LEU A 48 -5.65 11.69 -5.11
C LEU A 48 -5.20 11.32 -3.69
N VAL A 49 -3.99 11.72 -3.31
CA VAL A 49 -3.46 11.54 -1.95
C VAL A 49 -4.31 12.28 -0.92
N ASP A 50 -4.77 13.50 -1.23
CA ASP A 50 -5.66 14.24 -0.34
C ASP A 50 -7.06 13.61 -0.25
N ASN A 51 -7.58 13.05 -1.35
CA ASN A 51 -8.79 12.24 -1.31
C ASN A 51 -8.65 11.02 -0.37
N PHE A 52 -7.51 10.33 -0.40
CA PHE A 52 -7.25 9.24 0.52
C PHE A 52 -7.27 9.69 1.98
N LYS A 53 -6.65 10.82 2.32
CA LYS A 53 -6.71 11.38 3.68
C LYS A 53 -8.14 11.66 4.11
N ASN A 54 -8.97 12.23 3.23
CA ASN A 54 -10.38 12.51 3.51
C ASN A 54 -11.20 11.24 3.76
N LEU A 55 -10.81 10.12 3.17
CA LEU A 55 -11.41 8.80 3.40
C LEU A 55 -10.88 8.09 4.66
N GLY A 56 -10.03 8.76 5.45
CA GLY A 56 -9.42 8.19 6.66
C GLY A 56 -8.29 7.19 6.38
N VAL A 57 -7.74 7.19 5.17
CA VAL A 57 -6.62 6.33 4.79
C VAL A 57 -5.32 6.87 5.38
N HIS A 58 -4.51 5.98 5.94
CA HIS A 58 -3.20 6.29 6.48
C HIS A 58 -2.14 6.27 5.36
N LEU A 59 -1.39 7.36 5.21
CA LEU A 59 -0.30 7.43 4.25
C LEU A 59 1.00 7.03 4.91
N LEU A 60 1.68 6.04 4.33
CA LEU A 60 3.03 5.64 4.72
C LEU A 60 3.99 6.11 3.64
N LEU A 61 4.83 7.09 3.99
CA LEU A 61 5.88 7.59 3.12
C LEU A 61 7.03 6.58 3.07
N GLY A 62 7.46 6.22 1.86
CA GLY A 62 8.62 5.35 1.67
C GLY A 62 8.88 5.06 0.20
N ASP A 63 9.91 4.26 -0.05
CA ASP A 63 10.27 3.82 -1.40
C ASP A 63 10.32 2.29 -1.45
N MET A 64 9.79 1.71 -2.53
CA MET A 64 9.82 0.27 -2.77
C MET A 64 11.27 -0.23 -3.00
N TYR A 65 12.19 0.64 -3.39
CA TYR A 65 13.61 0.34 -3.50
C TYR A 65 14.35 0.50 -2.16
N ASP A 66 13.72 1.08 -1.14
CA ASP A 66 14.23 1.14 0.23
C ASP A 66 13.59 0.03 1.07
N HIS A 67 14.36 -1.03 1.27
CA HIS A 67 13.93 -2.24 1.99
C HIS A 67 13.51 -1.94 3.43
N GLU A 68 14.21 -1.06 4.14
CA GLU A 68 13.87 -0.75 5.54
C GLU A 68 12.51 -0.05 5.64
N SER A 69 12.22 0.87 4.72
CA SER A 69 10.92 1.55 4.68
C SER A 69 9.78 0.57 4.39
N LEU A 70 9.99 -0.42 3.50
CA LEU A 70 9.05 -1.49 3.23
C LEU A 70 8.79 -2.35 4.46
N VAL A 71 9.85 -2.84 5.12
CA VAL A 71 9.72 -3.67 6.33
C VAL A 71 8.98 -2.90 7.43
N LYS A 72 9.32 -1.62 7.64
CA LYS A 72 8.65 -0.76 8.62
C LYS A 72 7.17 -0.55 8.31
N ALA A 73 6.80 -0.37 7.04
CA ALA A 73 5.41 -0.26 6.63
C ALA A 73 4.66 -1.59 6.85
N ILE A 74 5.28 -2.71 6.48
CA ILE A 74 4.66 -4.03 6.54
C ILE A 74 4.43 -4.49 7.99
N LYS A 75 5.35 -4.17 8.91
CA LYS A 75 5.19 -4.49 10.35
C LYS A 75 3.96 -3.86 11.01
N GLN A 76 3.34 -2.87 10.38
CA GLN A 76 2.19 -2.15 10.93
C GLN A 76 0.84 -2.78 10.52
N VAL A 77 0.83 -3.73 9.59
CA VAL A 77 -0.39 -4.25 8.95
C VAL A 77 -0.50 -5.77 9.00
N ASP A 78 -1.68 -6.31 8.71
CA ASP A 78 -1.92 -7.75 8.68
C ASP A 78 -1.93 -8.32 7.26
N VAL A 79 -2.30 -7.49 6.28
CA VAL A 79 -2.46 -7.86 4.87
C VAL A 79 -1.72 -6.86 4.00
N VAL A 80 -1.02 -7.35 2.97
CA VAL A 80 -0.34 -6.52 1.97
C VAL A 80 -0.91 -6.83 0.59
N ILE A 81 -1.39 -5.80 -0.10
CA ILE A 81 -1.88 -5.85 -1.48
C ILE A 81 -0.90 -5.07 -2.36
N SER A 82 -0.33 -5.72 -3.37
CA SER A 82 0.54 -5.09 -4.35
C SER A 82 -0.22 -4.85 -5.65
N VAL A 83 -0.28 -3.59 -6.08
CA VAL A 83 -0.92 -3.15 -7.33
C VAL A 83 0.08 -2.36 -8.18
N VAL A 84 1.34 -2.75 -8.11
CA VAL A 84 2.42 -2.12 -8.88
C VAL A 84 2.25 -2.39 -10.37
N GLY A 85 2.66 -1.43 -11.21
CA GLY A 85 2.51 -1.56 -12.67
C GLY A 85 3.36 -2.68 -13.26
N GLN A 86 3.02 -3.13 -14.47
CA GLN A 86 3.71 -4.26 -15.11
C GLN A 86 5.22 -4.09 -15.25
N MET A 87 5.70 -2.86 -15.47
CA MET A 87 7.14 -2.56 -15.52
C MET A 87 7.88 -2.83 -14.20
N GLN A 88 7.14 -2.98 -13.09
CA GLN A 88 7.68 -3.19 -11.74
C GLN A 88 7.37 -4.60 -11.22
N LEU A 89 6.93 -5.53 -12.07
CA LEU A 89 6.68 -6.92 -11.67
C LEU A 89 7.93 -7.59 -11.09
N ALA A 90 9.09 -7.37 -11.72
CA ALA A 90 10.37 -7.87 -11.22
C ALA A 90 10.69 -7.32 -9.82
N ASP A 91 10.22 -6.13 -9.48
CA ASP A 91 10.45 -5.50 -8.17
C ASP A 91 9.54 -6.05 -7.06
N GLN A 92 8.51 -6.84 -7.40
CA GLN A 92 7.68 -7.49 -6.38
C GLN A 92 8.48 -8.43 -5.49
N VAL A 93 9.62 -8.95 -5.95
CA VAL A 93 10.53 -9.76 -5.12
C VAL A 93 11.02 -8.99 -3.88
N LYS A 94 11.15 -7.66 -3.96
CA LYS A 94 11.53 -6.79 -2.83
C LYS A 94 10.41 -6.75 -1.77
N ILE A 95 9.16 -6.63 -2.23
CA ILE A 95 7.99 -6.69 -1.36
C ILE A 95 7.92 -8.05 -0.66
N ILE A 96 8.13 -9.14 -1.39
CA ILE A 96 8.16 -10.50 -0.84
C ILE A 96 9.28 -10.66 0.19
N ALA A 97 10.48 -10.15 -0.08
CA ALA A 97 11.60 -10.18 0.86
C ALA A 97 11.26 -9.43 2.15
N ALA A 98 10.69 -8.23 2.04
CA ALA A 98 10.29 -7.43 3.19
C ALA A 98 9.14 -8.08 4.00
N ILE A 99 8.18 -8.75 3.33
CA ILE A 99 7.13 -9.54 3.99
C ILE A 99 7.74 -10.69 4.80
N LYS A 100 8.68 -11.44 4.21
CA LYS A 100 9.36 -12.55 4.88
C LYS A 100 10.09 -12.09 6.14
N GLU A 101 10.75 -10.94 6.07
CA GLU A 101 11.47 -10.37 7.21
C GLU A 101 10.52 -9.83 8.29
N ALA A 102 9.42 -9.19 7.89
CA ALA A 102 8.47 -8.63 8.84
C ALA A 102 7.74 -9.72 9.65
N GLY A 103 7.44 -10.87 9.03
CA GLY A 103 6.96 -12.08 9.71
C GLY A 103 5.52 -12.01 10.25
N ASN A 104 4.82 -10.89 10.08
CA ASN A 104 3.49 -10.62 10.65
C ASN A 104 2.33 -10.69 9.63
N VAL A 105 2.62 -10.78 8.33
CA VAL A 105 1.61 -10.69 7.26
C VAL A 105 0.97 -12.04 6.95
N LYS A 106 -0.36 -12.06 6.89
CA LYS A 106 -1.14 -13.13 6.27
C LYS A 106 -1.10 -12.94 4.75
N VAL A 107 -0.27 -13.74 4.07
CA VAL A 107 0.06 -13.55 2.65
C VAL A 107 -1.18 -13.58 1.75
N GLY A 108 -1.39 -12.50 0.98
CA GLY A 108 -2.35 -12.40 -0.11
C GLY A 108 -1.75 -11.62 -1.28
N VAL A 109 -0.92 -12.27 -2.10
CA VAL A 109 -0.33 -11.64 -3.29
C VAL A 109 -1.28 -11.88 -4.47
N SER A 110 -1.85 -10.82 -5.03
CA SER A 110 -2.67 -10.89 -6.26
C SER A 110 -2.08 -9.94 -7.29
N SER A 111 -1.58 -10.50 -8.39
CA SER A 111 -1.37 -9.78 -9.64
C SER A 111 -2.59 -10.01 -10.52
N LEU A 112 -3.47 -9.01 -10.64
CA LEU A 112 -4.55 -8.98 -11.64
C LEU A 112 -4.05 -8.29 -12.91
#